data_AF-A0A0M4DNP6-F1
#
_entry.id   AF-A0A0M4DNP6-F1
#
_cell.length_a   1.000
_cell.length_b   1.000
_cell.length_c   1.000
_cell.angle_alpha   90.00
_cell.angle_beta   90.00
_cell.angle_gamma   90.00
#
_symmetry.space_group_name_H-M   'P 1'
#
loop_
_entity.id
_entity.type
_entity.pdbx_description
1 polymer ?
#
loop_
_entity_poly.entity_id
_entity_poly.type
_entity_poly.pdbx_seq_one_letter_code
_entity_poly.pdbx_strand_id
1 'polypeptide(L)'
;MTHRTRPVHYVSHEADFGLSGLAGTVCSRSTLRLDGPTVLALARRAATEDEDEQLGRDARLLLDSRLPDTVLHTVWLAATRGCFDPVEDGTDMRAWLRRVADVCPAPGAEPGGFDGGAPEQAGPVVPEFDGDAPEQAGPVVPEEELSRAVTAEIDLAAAGLERRVAVPGVVAALRRVVRNADADLGFRMFLRAAKAYSVPIEADRYDRLLEIGDRLAYPGSAVYEGLTVRWPPVDPGRRDFAYGRFGLPVLAAVFHGSGWRQEGTLRENIERVAHADAGLVPGSQAAVLLEDVQRLSRSALPDDAVTALWRAASGRWNDTDDFDADGRTWLEQIAEVCLERLKDVDPAYVPFVSPARTKSADPVLREVRQAAPELTDRPEYAGAPALRSAVPALEACVTAVDPDLAFRLLLQTLGTCDVTIDEARRARFEAIAERLGYSEDHVEDRLPVDPW
;
A
#
# COMPACT_ATOMS: atom_id res chain seq x y z
N MET A 1 -1.55 31.19 -12.70
CA MET A 1 -1.31 29.78 -12.39
C MET A 1 0.19 29.51 -12.46
N THR A 2 0.85 29.53 -11.31
CA THR A 2 2.25 29.13 -11.18
C THR A 2 2.31 27.62 -10.97
N HIS A 3 2.91 26.91 -11.92
CA HIS A 3 3.21 25.49 -11.78
C HIS A 3 4.49 25.34 -10.96
N ARG A 4 4.51 24.48 -9.94
CA ARG A 4 5.72 24.09 -9.21
C ARG A 4 6.01 22.64 -9.53
N THR A 5 7.23 22.36 -9.99
CA THR A 5 7.75 20.99 -10.03
C THR A 5 8.01 20.55 -8.60
N ARG A 6 7.40 19.44 -8.18
CA ARG A 6 7.53 18.91 -6.82
C ARG A 6 8.35 17.61 -6.86
N PRO A 7 9.22 17.38 -5.88
CA PRO A 7 10.00 16.15 -5.83
C PRO A 7 9.08 14.92 -5.70
N VAL A 8 9.54 13.78 -6.23
CA VAL A 8 8.88 12.48 -6.07
C VAL A 8 9.28 11.92 -4.70
N HIS A 9 8.32 11.61 -3.84
CA HIS A 9 8.59 11.16 -2.46
C HIS A 9 8.54 9.63 -2.29
N TYR A 10 7.93 8.90 -3.23
CA TYR A 10 7.74 7.44 -3.17
C TYR A 10 9.05 6.65 -3.02
N VAL A 11 10.16 7.18 -3.54
CA VAL A 11 11.46 6.48 -3.54
C VAL A 11 12.22 6.63 -2.21
N SER A 12 11.91 7.65 -1.40
CA SER A 12 12.75 8.06 -0.27
C SER A 12 12.13 7.81 1.10
N HIS A 13 10.84 7.50 1.20
CA HIS A 13 10.14 7.39 2.48
C HIS A 13 9.13 6.25 2.50
N GLU A 14 9.07 5.52 3.62
CA GLU A 14 8.08 4.46 3.88
C GLU A 14 6.97 4.91 4.85
N ALA A 15 7.08 6.10 5.44
CA ALA A 15 6.17 6.62 6.47
C ALA A 15 6.12 8.16 6.44
N ASP A 16 5.55 8.80 7.48
CA ASP A 16 5.61 10.26 7.64
C ASP A 16 7.07 10.76 7.62
N PHE A 17 7.34 11.82 6.85
CA PHE A 17 8.67 12.39 6.67
C PHE A 17 8.69 13.91 6.85
N GLY A 18 9.88 14.50 6.84
CA GLY A 18 10.10 15.92 7.05
C GLY A 18 9.64 16.39 8.43
N LEU A 19 9.12 17.61 8.51
CA LEU A 19 8.70 18.18 9.79
C LEU A 19 7.49 17.43 10.40
N SER A 20 6.63 16.83 9.56
CA SER A 20 5.53 15.95 10.00
C SER A 20 6.04 14.61 10.55
N GLY A 21 7.08 14.04 9.94
CA GLY A 21 7.74 12.81 10.42
C GLY A 21 8.39 13.03 11.78
N LEU A 22 9.15 14.12 11.94
CA LEU A 22 9.71 14.50 13.25
C LEU A 22 8.61 14.66 14.31
N ALA A 23 7.50 15.35 13.99
CA ALA A 23 6.38 15.50 14.90
C ALA A 23 5.74 14.15 15.27
N GLY A 24 5.64 13.23 14.31
CA GLY A 24 5.20 11.85 14.52
C GLY A 24 6.09 11.09 15.50
N THR A 25 7.41 11.16 15.33
CA THR A 25 8.40 10.54 16.22
C THR A 25 8.37 11.13 17.63
N VAL A 26 8.15 12.44 17.76
CA VAL A 26 7.93 13.09 19.06
C VAL A 26 6.65 12.56 19.72
N CYS A 27 5.57 12.42 18.95
CA CYS A 27 4.27 11.95 19.46
C CYS A 27 4.27 10.44 19.80
N SER A 28 5.02 9.60 19.09
CA SER A 28 5.07 8.15 19.37
C SER A 28 5.77 7.86 20.71
N ARG A 29 6.62 8.78 21.19
CA ARG A 29 7.29 8.72 22.49
C ARG A 29 6.46 9.32 23.64
N SER A 30 5.16 9.51 23.44
CA SER A 30 4.19 10.24 24.28
C SER A 30 3.99 9.76 25.72
N THR A 31 4.73 8.77 26.22
CA THR A 31 4.68 8.45 27.66
C THR A 31 5.29 9.55 28.51
N LEU A 32 6.10 10.46 27.94
CA LEU A 32 6.72 11.60 28.63
C LEU A 32 6.75 12.87 27.77
N ARG A 33 6.67 14.03 28.43
CA ARG A 33 6.98 15.34 27.82
C ARG A 33 8.47 15.36 27.48
N LEU A 34 8.82 15.75 26.26
CA LEU A 34 10.22 15.83 25.81
C LEU A 34 10.76 17.26 26.00
N ASP A 35 12.07 17.38 26.23
CA ASP A 35 12.78 18.65 26.27
C ASP A 35 13.36 19.02 24.89
N GLY A 36 13.73 20.30 24.70
CA GLY A 36 14.27 20.78 23.44
C GLY A 36 15.54 20.05 22.97
N PRO A 37 16.53 19.78 23.84
CA PRO A 37 17.71 19.00 23.48
C PRO A 37 17.38 17.60 22.93
N THR A 38 16.42 16.89 23.53
CA THR A 38 16.00 15.56 23.04
C THR A 38 15.34 15.65 21.68
N VAL A 39 14.46 16.64 21.46
CA VAL A 39 13.80 16.82 20.16
C VAL A 39 14.79 17.25 19.07
N LEU A 40 15.81 18.05 19.40
CA LEU A 40 16.88 18.38 18.45
C LEU A 40 17.79 17.18 18.13
N ALA A 41 18.03 16.30 19.10
CA ALA A 41 18.76 15.04 18.84
C ALA A 41 17.97 14.14 17.89
N LEU A 42 16.65 14.07 18.04
CA LEU A 42 15.76 13.38 17.09
C LEU A 42 15.81 14.00 15.70
N ALA A 43 15.75 15.33 15.60
CA ALA A 43 15.85 16.03 14.32
C ALA A 43 17.19 15.76 13.62
N ARG A 44 18.31 15.77 14.37
CA ARG A 44 19.63 15.43 13.84
C ARG A 44 19.67 14.00 13.32
N ARG A 45 19.18 13.04 14.10
CA ARG A 45 19.11 11.63 13.69
C ARG A 45 18.30 11.45 12.41
N ALA A 46 17.10 12.05 12.33
CA ALA A 46 16.29 11.98 11.11
C ALA A 46 17.05 12.56 9.89
N ALA A 47 17.73 13.69 10.08
CA ALA A 47 18.47 14.33 8.99
C ALA A 47 19.74 13.59 8.54
N THR A 48 20.39 12.81 9.42
CA THR A 48 21.68 12.16 9.13
C THR A 48 21.62 10.65 8.96
N GLU A 49 20.86 9.97 9.82
CA GLU A 49 20.74 8.49 9.79
C GLU A 49 19.62 8.06 8.84
N ASP A 50 18.50 8.79 8.84
CA ASP A 50 17.34 8.48 8.00
C ASP A 50 17.36 9.28 6.66
N GLU A 51 18.43 10.05 6.43
CA GLU A 51 18.65 10.89 5.24
C GLU A 51 17.45 11.79 4.87
N ASP A 52 16.71 12.25 5.90
CA ASP A 52 15.52 13.08 5.71
C ASP A 52 15.89 14.54 5.39
N GLU A 53 16.26 14.78 4.13
CA GLU A 53 16.50 16.12 3.62
C GLU A 53 15.25 17.01 3.69
N GLN A 54 14.06 16.41 3.65
CA GLN A 54 12.79 17.14 3.64
C GLN A 54 12.58 17.89 4.96
N LEU A 55 13.10 17.37 6.08
CA LEU A 55 13.03 18.06 7.37
C LEU A 55 13.68 19.45 7.31
N GLY A 56 14.87 19.53 6.72
CA GLY A 56 15.59 20.80 6.53
C GLY A 56 14.87 21.73 5.56
N ARG A 57 14.30 21.18 4.48
CA ARG A 57 13.52 21.95 3.49
C ARG A 57 12.27 22.55 4.12
N ASP A 58 11.50 21.75 4.87
CA ASP A 58 10.28 22.20 5.56
C ASP A 58 10.57 23.31 6.57
N ALA A 59 11.62 23.13 7.39
CA ALA A 59 12.01 24.13 8.38
C ALA A 59 12.38 25.47 7.73
N ARG A 60 13.20 25.44 6.66
CA ARG A 60 13.59 26.64 5.90
C ARG A 60 12.39 27.28 5.19
N LEU A 61 11.51 26.48 4.61
CA LEU A 61 10.28 26.95 3.97
C LEU A 61 9.40 27.74 4.96
N LEU A 62 9.21 27.23 6.18
CA LEU A 62 8.46 27.94 7.22
C LEU A 62 9.18 29.21 7.71
N LEU A 63 10.51 29.18 7.81
CA LEU A 63 11.33 30.34 8.17
C LEU A 63 11.21 31.46 7.13
N ASP A 64 11.20 31.13 5.84
CA ASP A 64 11.06 32.09 4.73
C ASP A 64 9.63 32.59 4.54
N SER A 65 8.64 31.87 5.09
CA SER A 65 7.24 32.27 5.05
C SER A 65 6.95 33.55 5.85
N ARG A 66 5.89 34.28 5.48
CA ARG A 66 5.38 35.44 6.25
C ARG A 66 4.42 35.04 7.38
N LEU A 67 4.39 33.76 7.76
CA LEU A 67 3.48 33.29 8.80
C LEU A 67 3.88 33.86 10.18
N PRO A 68 2.91 34.32 10.98
CA PRO A 68 3.15 34.69 12.37
C PRO A 68 3.65 33.50 13.19
N ASP A 69 4.50 33.76 14.18
CA ASP A 69 5.05 32.73 15.07
C ASP A 69 3.93 31.92 15.76
N THR A 70 2.84 32.58 16.15
CA THR A 70 1.66 31.95 16.76
C THR A 70 0.99 30.92 15.85
N VAL A 71 1.01 31.12 14.53
CA VAL A 71 0.47 30.14 13.57
C VAL A 71 1.37 28.91 13.49
N LEU A 72 2.68 29.13 13.40
CA LEU A 72 3.67 28.04 13.37
C LEU A 72 3.62 27.22 14.66
N HIS A 73 3.55 27.88 15.80
CA HIS A 73 3.44 27.28 17.12
C HIS A 73 2.15 26.45 17.26
N THR A 74 1.01 26.99 16.84
CA THR A 74 -0.28 26.29 16.88
C THR A 74 -0.24 24.98 16.08
N VAL A 75 0.30 25.01 14.87
CA VAL A 75 0.38 23.81 14.01
C VAL A 75 1.35 22.79 14.59
N TRP A 76 2.49 23.22 15.11
CA TRP A 76 3.48 22.34 15.75
C TRP A 76 2.91 21.63 16.99
N LEU A 77 2.25 22.36 17.89
CA LEU A 77 1.61 21.77 19.06
C LEU A 77 0.52 20.76 18.67
N ALA A 78 -0.26 21.05 17.64
CA ALA A 78 -1.26 20.12 17.14
C ALA A 78 -0.62 18.86 16.52
N ALA A 79 0.47 19.00 15.77
CA ALA A 79 1.16 17.87 15.16
C ALA A 79 1.84 16.96 16.20
N THR A 80 2.38 17.54 17.27
CA THR A 80 3.08 16.81 18.35
C THR A 80 2.19 16.40 19.52
N ARG A 81 0.89 16.68 19.45
CA ARG A 81 -0.07 16.48 20.55
C ARG A 81 0.34 17.22 21.85
N GLY A 82 1.11 18.29 21.72
CA GLY A 82 1.67 19.04 22.86
C GLY A 82 2.76 18.29 23.65
N CYS A 83 3.30 17.17 23.13
CA CYS A 83 4.39 16.44 23.79
C CYS A 83 5.68 17.26 23.90
N PHE A 84 5.82 18.29 23.08
CA PHE A 84 6.91 19.27 23.16
C PHE A 84 6.41 20.66 22.75
N ASP A 85 6.73 21.65 23.59
CA ASP A 85 6.42 23.07 23.34
C ASP A 85 7.73 23.88 23.42
N PRO A 86 8.21 24.45 22.29
CA PRO A 86 9.39 25.31 22.28
C PRO A 86 9.29 26.51 23.22
N VAL A 87 8.09 27.09 23.38
CA VAL A 87 7.87 28.31 24.18
C VAL A 87 8.02 28.00 25.67
N GLU A 88 7.52 26.85 26.12
CA GLU A 88 7.74 26.39 27.49
C GLU A 88 9.22 26.03 27.76
N ASP A 89 9.96 25.63 26.71
CA ASP A 89 11.42 25.41 26.75
C ASP A 89 12.23 26.73 26.55
N GLY A 90 11.57 27.88 26.66
CA GLY A 90 12.20 29.20 26.64
C GLY A 90 12.67 29.69 25.27
N THR A 91 12.14 29.14 24.17
CA THR A 91 12.52 29.49 22.80
C THR A 91 11.27 29.80 21.94
N ASP A 92 11.29 30.86 21.14
CA ASP A 92 10.19 31.10 20.18
C ASP A 92 10.20 30.09 19.02
N MET A 93 9.07 29.95 18.30
CA MET A 93 8.93 28.88 17.31
C MET A 93 9.93 29.04 16.15
N ARG A 94 10.16 30.26 15.67
CA ARG A 94 11.16 30.53 14.62
C ARG A 94 12.58 30.27 15.08
N ALA A 95 12.95 30.62 16.30
CA ALA A 95 14.26 30.32 16.86
C ALA A 95 14.48 28.82 16.99
N TRP A 96 13.43 28.06 17.36
CA TRP A 96 13.49 26.61 17.36
C TRP A 96 13.62 26.02 15.94
N LEU A 97 12.83 26.50 14.96
CA LEU A 97 12.93 26.07 13.56
C LEU A 97 14.32 26.35 12.96
N ARG A 98 14.98 27.46 13.34
CA ARG A 98 16.38 27.72 12.93
C ARG A 98 17.31 26.64 13.46
N ARG A 99 17.20 26.27 14.74
CA ARG A 99 18.02 25.18 15.31
C ARG A 99 17.78 23.84 14.62
N VAL A 100 16.54 23.55 14.22
CA VAL A 100 16.22 22.36 13.41
C VAL A 100 16.89 22.46 12.03
N ALA A 101 16.76 23.60 11.34
CA ALA A 101 17.38 23.82 10.04
C ALA A 101 18.93 23.79 10.08
N ASP A 102 19.53 24.18 11.21
CA ASP A 102 20.98 24.19 11.44
C ASP A 102 21.56 22.78 11.64
N VAL A 103 20.77 21.82 12.15
CA VAL A 103 21.20 20.42 12.28
C VAL A 103 20.94 19.59 11.02
N CYS A 104 20.16 20.12 10.07
CA CYS A 104 19.90 19.47 8.79
C CYS A 104 20.96 19.89 7.75
N PRO A 105 21.46 18.97 6.91
CA PRO A 105 22.40 19.32 5.85
C PRO A 105 21.83 20.39 4.90
N ALA A 106 22.73 21.13 4.26
CA ALA A 106 22.34 22.08 3.23
C ALA A 106 21.86 21.32 1.98
N PRO A 107 20.88 21.85 1.22
CA PRO A 107 20.44 21.20 -0.01
C PRO A 107 21.63 21.02 -0.97
N GLY A 108 21.91 19.79 -1.41
CA GLY A 108 22.98 19.47 -2.36
C GLY A 108 24.40 19.40 -1.76
N ALA A 109 24.54 19.32 -0.44
CA ALA A 109 25.81 18.91 0.16
C ALA A 109 25.97 17.41 -0.09
N GLU A 110 26.95 17.01 -0.90
CA GLU A 110 27.26 15.58 -1.05
C GLU A 110 27.56 14.98 0.33
N PRO A 111 27.01 13.79 0.65
CA PRO A 111 27.27 13.13 1.91
C PRO A 111 28.78 12.94 2.03
N GLY A 112 29.35 13.58 3.06
CA GLY A 112 30.78 13.81 3.19
C GLY A 112 31.59 12.56 2.88
N GLY A 113 32.43 12.67 1.85
CA GLY A 113 33.43 11.68 1.51
C GLY A 113 34.18 11.26 2.77
N PHE A 114 34.28 9.94 2.96
CA PHE A 114 35.16 9.35 3.96
C PHE A 114 36.57 9.91 3.73
N ASP A 115 36.99 10.82 4.62
CA ASP A 115 38.30 11.43 4.59
C ASP A 115 39.32 10.37 5.03
N GLY A 116 39.92 9.68 4.06
CA GLY A 116 40.67 8.46 4.31
C GLY A 116 41.53 7.99 3.14
N GLY A 117 42.43 8.84 2.62
CA GLY A 117 43.59 8.38 1.84
C GLY A 117 43.85 9.12 0.54
N ALA A 118 45.13 9.40 0.30
CA ALA A 118 45.71 10.12 -0.84
C ALA A 118 45.27 9.60 -2.23
N PRO A 119 45.41 10.42 -3.30
CA PRO A 119 44.82 10.13 -4.60
C PRO A 119 45.65 9.08 -5.34
N GLU A 120 45.16 7.85 -5.39
CA GLU A 120 45.63 6.87 -6.36
C GLU A 120 44.68 6.87 -7.56
N GLN A 121 45.26 7.06 -8.74
CA GLN A 121 44.58 7.14 -10.03
C GLN A 121 43.82 5.83 -10.29
N ALA A 122 42.53 5.79 -9.98
CA ALA A 122 41.61 4.79 -10.48
C ALA A 122 40.94 5.34 -11.76
N GLY A 123 41.12 4.62 -12.86
CA GLY A 123 40.51 4.91 -14.16
C GLY A 123 38.97 4.89 -14.11
N PRO A 124 38.31 5.20 -15.24
CA PRO A 124 36.85 5.28 -15.31
C PRO A 124 36.27 3.88 -15.13
N VAL A 125 35.95 3.52 -13.89
CA VAL A 125 35.05 2.41 -13.59
C VAL A 125 33.65 2.98 -13.75
N VAL A 126 33.10 2.78 -14.94
CA VAL A 126 31.68 2.98 -15.24
C VAL A 126 30.93 1.95 -14.39
N PRO A 127 30.02 2.35 -13.49
CA PRO A 127 29.06 1.40 -12.95
C PRO A 127 28.11 1.05 -14.09
N GLU A 128 28.20 -0.17 -14.60
CA GLU A 128 27.15 -0.79 -15.41
C GLU A 128 25.94 -1.02 -14.50
N PHE A 129 25.14 0.03 -14.33
CA PHE A 129 23.72 -0.06 -14.03
C PHE A 129 23.02 0.46 -15.28
N ASP A 130 22.87 -0.42 -16.27
CA ASP A 130 22.01 -0.19 -17.42
C ASP A 130 20.58 -0.05 -16.94
N GLY A 131 20.19 1.20 -16.76
CA GLY A 131 18.90 1.63 -16.28
C GLY A 131 18.83 3.14 -16.37
N ASP A 132 18.96 3.67 -17.59
CA ASP A 132 18.54 5.02 -18.00
C ASP A 132 17.02 5.20 -17.78
N ALA A 133 16.56 5.06 -16.53
CA ALA A 133 15.31 5.68 -16.13
C ALA A 133 15.61 7.19 -16.10
N PRO A 134 15.00 7.99 -17.00
CA PRO A 134 15.19 9.43 -16.95
C PRO A 134 14.87 9.90 -15.53
N GLU A 135 15.64 10.84 -14.96
CA GLU A 135 15.25 11.60 -13.78
C GLU A 135 13.79 12.00 -14.00
N GLN A 136 12.85 11.28 -13.38
CA GLN A 136 11.45 11.47 -13.65
C GLN A 136 11.14 12.87 -13.15
N ALA A 137 10.90 13.79 -14.09
CA ALA A 137 10.48 15.14 -13.75
C ALA A 137 9.27 14.99 -12.83
N GLY A 138 9.45 15.35 -11.55
CA GLY A 138 8.46 15.07 -10.53
C GLY A 138 7.11 15.71 -10.86
N PRO A 139 6.01 15.21 -10.29
CA PRO A 139 4.66 15.58 -10.69
C PRO A 139 4.48 17.11 -10.64
N VAL A 140 4.04 17.66 -11.77
CA VAL A 140 3.77 19.10 -11.88
C VAL A 140 2.32 19.33 -11.45
N VAL A 141 2.13 19.63 -10.17
CA VAL A 141 0.81 19.96 -9.62
C VAL A 141 0.61 21.48 -9.58
N PRO A 142 -0.47 22.03 -10.16
CA PRO A 142 -0.78 23.45 -10.01
C PRO A 142 -1.01 23.81 -8.53
N GLU A 143 -0.20 24.70 -7.98
CA GLU A 143 -0.23 25.08 -6.54
C GLU A 143 -1.62 25.55 -6.10
N GLU A 144 -2.29 26.35 -6.93
CA GLU A 144 -3.62 26.89 -6.64
C GLU A 144 -4.69 25.77 -6.53
N GLU A 145 -4.56 24.73 -7.34
CA GLU A 145 -5.49 23.60 -7.34
C GLU A 145 -5.27 22.73 -6.10
N LEU A 146 -4.01 22.42 -5.80
CA LEU A 146 -3.65 21.67 -4.61
C LEU A 146 -4.06 22.42 -3.33
N SER A 147 -3.76 23.72 -3.24
CA SER A 147 -4.14 24.57 -2.12
C SER A 147 -5.66 24.55 -1.89
N ARG A 148 -6.45 24.54 -2.97
CA ARG A 148 -7.91 24.42 -2.90
C ARG A 148 -8.35 23.05 -2.42
N ALA A 149 -7.79 21.96 -2.96
CA ALA A 149 -8.12 20.60 -2.56
C ALA A 149 -7.80 20.36 -1.07
N VAL A 150 -6.60 20.72 -0.63
CA VAL A 150 -6.17 20.56 0.77
C VAL A 150 -7.01 21.43 1.71
N THR A 151 -7.32 22.68 1.33
CA THR A 151 -8.19 23.55 2.14
C THR A 151 -9.60 22.96 2.26
N ALA A 152 -10.15 22.38 1.20
CA ALA A 152 -11.47 21.75 1.24
C ALA A 152 -11.52 20.58 2.22
N GLU A 153 -10.48 19.73 2.25
CA GLU A 153 -10.43 18.62 3.21
C GLU A 153 -10.26 19.10 4.66
N ILE A 154 -9.46 20.17 4.89
CA ILE A 154 -9.37 20.81 6.21
C ILE A 154 -10.74 21.36 6.64
N ASP A 155 -11.49 21.99 5.73
CA ASP A 155 -12.82 22.55 6.00
C ASP A 155 -13.83 21.46 6.37
N LEU A 156 -13.82 20.35 5.64
CA LEU A 156 -14.66 19.20 5.92
C LEU A 156 -14.30 18.55 7.27
N ALA A 157 -13.01 18.52 7.64
CA ALA A 157 -12.53 17.98 8.91
C ALA A 157 -12.62 18.96 10.09
N ALA A 158 -12.97 20.23 9.86
CA ALA A 158 -12.87 21.30 10.84
C ALA A 158 -13.59 20.99 12.17
N ALA A 159 -14.84 20.52 12.11
CA ALA A 159 -15.61 20.19 13.31
C ALA A 159 -15.01 19.02 14.12
N GLY A 160 -14.34 18.08 13.44
CA GLY A 160 -13.61 16.98 14.08
C GLY A 160 -12.34 17.48 14.74
N LEU A 161 -11.56 18.30 14.02
CA LEU A 161 -10.34 18.94 14.52
C LEU A 161 -10.62 19.82 15.74
N GLU A 162 -11.58 20.75 15.65
CA GLU A 162 -11.93 21.66 16.76
C GLU A 162 -12.43 20.94 18.01
N ARG A 163 -13.04 19.76 17.84
CA ARG A 163 -13.54 18.95 18.97
C ARG A 163 -12.44 18.11 19.63
N ARG A 164 -11.49 17.58 18.85
CA ARG A 164 -10.52 16.57 19.32
C ARG A 164 -9.15 17.16 19.61
N VAL A 165 -8.73 18.17 18.87
CA VAL A 165 -7.42 18.81 19.03
C VAL A 165 -7.48 19.80 20.18
N ALA A 166 -6.64 19.60 21.19
CA ALA A 166 -6.62 20.44 22.40
C ALA A 166 -6.06 21.86 22.15
N VAL A 167 -5.54 22.13 20.95
CA VAL A 167 -4.90 23.40 20.57
C VAL A 167 -5.93 24.31 19.86
N PRO A 168 -6.33 25.44 20.48
CA PRO A 168 -7.31 26.35 19.88
C PRO A 168 -6.83 26.94 18.55
N GLY A 169 -7.74 27.12 17.60
CA GLY A 169 -7.45 27.78 16.33
C GLY A 169 -6.67 26.93 15.31
N VAL A 170 -6.47 25.63 15.56
CA VAL A 170 -5.73 24.72 14.67
C VAL A 170 -6.21 24.77 13.22
N VAL A 171 -7.52 24.78 12.97
CA VAL A 171 -8.09 24.83 11.61
C VAL A 171 -7.68 26.12 10.89
N ALA A 172 -7.78 27.26 11.57
CA ALA A 172 -7.38 28.54 10.99
C ALA A 172 -5.86 28.60 10.73
N ALA A 173 -5.06 27.99 11.60
CA ALA A 173 -3.62 27.92 11.46
C ALA A 173 -3.20 27.03 10.27
N LEU A 174 -3.77 25.82 10.14
CA LEU A 174 -3.53 24.93 8.99
C LEU A 174 -3.91 25.59 7.65
N ARG A 175 -5.09 26.23 7.57
CA ARG A 175 -5.49 27.02 6.38
C ARG A 175 -4.51 28.13 6.04
N ARG A 176 -3.83 28.71 7.03
CA ARG A 176 -2.82 29.76 6.79
C ARG A 176 -1.53 29.16 6.26
N VAL A 177 -1.10 28.00 6.74
CA VAL A 177 0.06 27.27 6.20
C VAL A 177 -0.16 26.93 4.72
N VAL A 178 -1.31 26.33 4.39
CA VAL A 178 -1.66 25.94 3.01
C VAL A 178 -1.67 27.12 2.03
N ARG A 179 -2.08 28.31 2.50
CA ARG A 179 -2.21 29.50 1.64
C ARG A 179 -0.96 30.37 1.56
N ASN A 180 -0.16 30.43 2.62
CA ASN A 180 0.92 31.43 2.75
C ASN A 180 2.32 30.82 2.91
N ALA A 181 2.43 29.50 3.00
CA ALA A 181 3.70 28.79 3.00
C ALA A 181 3.74 27.77 1.86
N ASP A 182 3.03 26.65 2.02
CA ASP A 182 2.96 25.59 1.01
C ASP A 182 1.79 24.63 1.26
N ALA A 183 1.09 24.23 0.20
CA ALA A 183 0.00 23.28 0.30
C ALA A 183 0.45 21.84 0.64
N ASP A 184 1.66 21.43 0.24
CA ASP A 184 2.30 20.15 0.60
C ASP A 184 2.42 20.00 2.11
N LEU A 185 3.13 20.96 2.70
CA LEU A 185 3.44 20.95 4.11
C LEU A 185 2.16 21.15 4.92
N GLY A 186 1.24 21.99 4.43
CA GLY A 186 -0.08 22.14 5.02
C GLY A 186 -0.88 20.84 5.05
N PHE A 187 -0.82 20.04 3.98
CA PHE A 187 -1.46 18.72 3.89
C PHE A 187 -0.83 17.73 4.88
N ARG A 188 0.51 17.58 4.89
CA ARG A 188 1.20 16.71 5.85
C ARG A 188 0.95 17.09 7.30
N MET A 189 0.94 18.39 7.62
CA MET A 189 0.62 18.87 8.98
C MET A 189 -0.83 18.61 9.37
N PHE A 190 -1.77 18.72 8.42
CA PHE A 190 -3.16 18.34 8.63
C PHE A 190 -3.29 16.84 8.95
N LEU A 191 -2.69 15.97 8.13
CA LEU A 191 -2.69 14.52 8.35
C LEU A 191 -2.08 14.19 9.71
N ARG A 192 -0.92 14.77 10.05
CA ARG A 192 -0.24 14.52 11.32
C ARG A 192 -1.10 14.90 12.53
N ALA A 193 -1.76 16.06 12.49
CA ALA A 193 -2.68 16.48 13.55
C ALA A 193 -3.90 15.55 13.65
N ALA A 194 -4.47 15.12 12.53
CA ALA A 194 -5.58 14.16 12.50
C ALA A 194 -5.18 12.81 13.12
N LYS A 195 -4.00 12.28 12.75
CA LYS A 195 -3.41 11.05 13.31
C LYS A 195 -3.14 11.20 14.81
N ALA A 196 -2.50 12.29 15.24
CA ALA A 196 -2.10 12.51 16.64
C ALA A 196 -3.29 12.56 17.62
N TYR A 197 -4.45 13.06 17.17
CA TYR A 197 -5.66 13.19 17.97
C TYR A 197 -6.77 12.20 17.60
N SER A 198 -6.47 11.20 16.75
CA SER A 198 -7.43 10.20 16.29
C SER A 198 -8.74 10.84 15.79
N VAL A 199 -8.61 11.88 14.97
CA VAL A 199 -9.76 12.59 14.39
C VAL A 199 -10.47 11.63 13.44
N PRO A 200 -11.77 11.33 13.64
CA PRO A 200 -12.49 10.43 12.76
C PRO A 200 -12.64 11.01 11.34
N ILE A 201 -12.24 10.22 10.35
CA ILE A 201 -12.35 10.54 8.91
C ILE A 201 -13.34 9.53 8.29
N GLU A 202 -14.29 9.98 7.47
CA GLU A 202 -15.19 9.08 6.74
C GLU A 202 -14.48 8.46 5.53
N ALA A 203 -14.85 7.23 5.13
CA ALA A 203 -14.21 6.49 4.04
C ALA A 203 -14.10 7.29 2.72
N ASP A 204 -15.17 7.93 2.24
CA ASP A 204 -15.10 8.74 1.01
C ASP A 204 -14.07 9.90 1.09
N ARG A 205 -13.79 10.39 2.30
CA ARG A 205 -12.76 11.43 2.47
C ARG A 205 -11.38 10.81 2.48
N TYR A 206 -11.25 9.64 3.08
CA TYR A 206 -10.01 8.89 3.09
C TYR A 206 -9.51 8.63 1.66
N ASP A 207 -10.39 8.23 0.74
CA ASP A 207 -10.05 8.04 -0.67
C ASP A 207 -9.52 9.34 -1.31
N ARG A 208 -10.18 10.48 -1.06
CA ARG A 208 -9.70 11.79 -1.54
C ARG A 208 -8.37 12.22 -0.93
N LEU A 209 -8.06 11.80 0.31
CA LEU A 209 -6.75 12.05 0.91
C LEU A 209 -5.67 11.22 0.23
N LEU A 210 -5.97 9.96 -0.13
CA LEU A 210 -5.07 9.14 -0.94
C LEU A 210 -4.83 9.78 -2.31
N GLU A 211 -5.88 10.22 -3.00
CA GLU A 211 -5.75 10.92 -4.30
C GLU A 211 -4.85 12.16 -4.22
N ILE A 212 -4.94 12.94 -3.14
CA ILE A 212 -4.04 14.09 -2.92
C ILE A 212 -2.60 13.60 -2.69
N GLY A 213 -2.40 12.54 -1.91
CA GLY A 213 -1.10 11.92 -1.67
C GLY A 213 -0.45 11.39 -2.95
N ASP A 214 -1.21 10.69 -3.79
CA ASP A 214 -0.75 10.13 -5.07
C ASP A 214 -0.32 11.25 -6.02
N ARG A 215 -1.08 12.35 -6.09
CA ARG A 215 -0.69 13.54 -6.86
C ARG A 215 0.62 14.17 -6.38
N LEU A 216 0.95 14.00 -5.10
CA LEU A 216 2.19 14.45 -4.49
C LEU A 216 3.28 13.37 -4.51
N ALA A 217 3.00 12.22 -5.14
CA ALA A 217 3.85 11.04 -5.15
C ALA A 217 4.31 10.61 -3.75
N TYR A 218 3.41 10.65 -2.76
CA TYR A 218 3.67 10.12 -1.44
C TYR A 218 3.60 8.60 -1.43
N PRO A 219 4.35 7.92 -0.55
CA PRO A 219 4.00 6.55 -0.19
C PRO A 219 2.60 6.55 0.46
N GLY A 220 1.72 5.62 0.08
CA GLY A 220 0.35 5.56 0.61
C GLY A 220 0.30 5.51 2.15
N SER A 221 1.28 4.84 2.78
CA SER A 221 1.45 4.77 4.24
C SER A 221 1.57 6.14 4.92
N ALA A 222 2.25 7.11 4.30
CA ALA A 222 2.35 8.48 4.81
C ALA A 222 0.98 9.17 4.88
N VAL A 223 0.00 8.73 4.07
CA VAL A 223 -1.39 9.18 4.19
C VAL A 223 -2.13 8.35 5.23
N TYR A 224 -2.23 7.04 5.03
CA TYR A 224 -3.20 6.23 5.75
C TYR A 224 -2.77 5.72 7.13
N GLU A 225 -1.48 5.54 7.35
CA GLU A 225 -1.01 4.88 8.57
C GLU A 225 -1.30 5.77 9.79
N GLY A 226 -2.00 5.21 10.78
CA GLY A 226 -2.41 5.91 11.98
C GLY A 226 -3.62 6.85 11.83
N LEU A 227 -4.25 6.94 10.65
CA LEU A 227 -5.52 7.65 10.51
C LEU A 227 -6.65 6.85 11.16
N THR A 228 -7.56 7.56 11.82
CA THR A 228 -8.78 6.96 12.38
C THR A 228 -9.90 7.08 11.37
N VAL A 229 -10.06 6.07 10.52
CA VAL A 229 -11.09 6.05 9.49
C VAL A 229 -12.33 5.30 9.98
N ARG A 230 -13.49 5.83 9.64
CA ARG A 230 -14.80 5.19 9.81
C ARG A 230 -15.09 4.39 8.56
N TRP A 231 -14.75 3.13 8.63
CA TRP A 231 -14.96 2.21 7.53
C TRP A 231 -16.41 1.76 7.44
N PRO A 232 -16.95 1.55 6.23
CA PRO A 232 -18.14 0.74 6.05
C PRO A 232 -17.88 -0.71 6.51
N PRO A 233 -18.94 -1.52 6.70
CA PRO A 233 -18.77 -2.96 6.95
C PRO A 233 -17.93 -3.63 5.87
N VAL A 234 -17.14 -4.63 6.26
CA VAL A 234 -16.34 -5.43 5.33
C VAL A 234 -17.27 -6.14 4.33
N ASP A 235 -17.02 -5.96 3.04
CA ASP A 235 -17.76 -6.62 1.97
C ASP A 235 -16.90 -7.73 1.34
N PRO A 236 -17.16 -9.03 1.63
CA PRO A 236 -16.45 -10.13 0.99
C PRO A 236 -16.79 -10.26 -0.51
N GLY A 237 -17.87 -9.65 -0.99
CA GLY A 237 -18.27 -9.67 -2.41
C GLY A 237 -17.52 -8.67 -3.29
N ARG A 238 -16.70 -7.80 -2.68
CA ARG A 238 -15.87 -6.79 -3.34
C ARG A 238 -14.86 -7.42 -4.30
N ARG A 239 -14.56 -6.79 -5.44
CA ARG A 239 -13.58 -7.29 -6.43
C ARG A 239 -12.76 -6.23 -7.15
N ASP A 240 -13.03 -4.95 -6.91
CA ASP A 240 -12.31 -3.77 -7.41
C ASP A 240 -11.02 -3.51 -6.61
N PHE A 241 -10.30 -4.56 -6.21
CA PHE A 241 -9.00 -4.41 -5.54
C PHE A 241 -7.97 -3.92 -6.56
N ALA A 242 -7.18 -2.92 -6.18
CA ALA A 242 -6.12 -2.38 -7.03
C ALA A 242 -5.17 -3.49 -7.51
N TYR A 243 -4.65 -3.35 -8.73
CA TYR A 243 -3.82 -4.36 -9.41
C TYR A 243 -4.47 -5.74 -9.57
N GLY A 244 -5.78 -5.87 -9.33
CA GLY A 244 -6.50 -7.12 -9.48
C GLY A 244 -6.05 -8.27 -8.58
N ARG A 245 -5.35 -7.96 -7.50
CA ARG A 245 -4.74 -8.93 -6.60
C ARG A 245 -5.59 -9.08 -5.34
N PHE A 246 -6.36 -10.16 -5.27
CA PHE A 246 -7.06 -10.57 -4.05
C PHE A 246 -7.34 -12.08 -4.00
N GLY A 247 -7.70 -12.55 -2.81
CA GLY A 247 -8.21 -13.90 -2.58
C GLY A 247 -7.16 -15.01 -2.75
N LEU A 248 -7.64 -16.24 -2.97
CA LEU A 248 -6.80 -17.43 -3.05
C LEU A 248 -5.70 -17.39 -4.15
N PRO A 249 -5.95 -16.81 -5.34
CA PRO A 249 -4.93 -16.67 -6.38
C PRO A 249 -3.72 -15.82 -5.97
N VAL A 250 -3.92 -14.77 -5.17
CA VAL A 250 -2.79 -13.98 -4.63
C VAL A 250 -1.98 -14.78 -3.64
N LEU A 251 -2.66 -15.51 -2.76
CA LEU A 251 -1.96 -16.40 -1.83
C LEU A 251 -1.15 -17.45 -2.59
N ALA A 252 -1.71 -18.03 -3.66
CA ALA A 252 -0.99 -18.97 -4.51
C ALA A 252 0.27 -18.36 -5.14
N ALA A 253 0.22 -17.08 -5.55
CA ALA A 253 1.38 -16.36 -6.08
C ALA A 253 2.48 -16.18 -5.02
N VAL A 254 2.14 -15.92 -3.76
CA VAL A 254 3.12 -15.86 -2.65
C VAL A 254 3.85 -17.19 -2.48
N PHE A 255 3.14 -18.30 -2.66
CA PHE A 255 3.74 -19.65 -2.58
C PHE A 255 4.36 -20.15 -3.88
N HIS A 256 4.56 -19.26 -4.87
CA HIS A 256 5.23 -19.62 -6.11
C HIS A 256 6.73 -19.88 -5.88
N GLY A 257 7.21 -21.01 -6.41
CA GLY A 257 8.59 -21.44 -6.24
C GLY A 257 8.97 -21.75 -4.78
N SER A 258 10.23 -21.53 -4.43
CA SER A 258 10.79 -21.79 -3.08
C SER A 258 11.15 -20.54 -2.28
N GLY A 259 10.99 -19.35 -2.87
CA GLY A 259 11.40 -18.07 -2.28
C GLY A 259 10.62 -17.73 -0.99
N TRP A 260 9.36 -18.14 -0.91
CA TRP A 260 8.46 -17.89 0.23
C TRP A 260 9.03 -18.34 1.59
N ARG A 261 9.92 -19.35 1.61
CA ARG A 261 10.58 -19.83 2.85
C ARG A 261 11.53 -18.79 3.45
N GLN A 262 12.08 -17.92 2.61
CA GLN A 262 12.95 -16.82 3.03
C GLN A 262 12.13 -15.63 3.54
N GLU A 263 10.86 -15.54 3.13
CA GLU A 263 9.95 -14.46 3.52
C GLU A 263 9.19 -14.74 4.83
N GLY A 264 9.14 -16.00 5.28
CA GLY A 264 8.54 -16.39 6.56
C GLY A 264 8.02 -17.83 6.61
N THR A 265 7.40 -18.18 7.73
CA THR A 265 6.64 -19.41 7.92
C THR A 265 5.37 -19.44 7.06
N LEU A 266 4.74 -20.62 6.93
CA LEU A 266 3.46 -20.76 6.22
C LEU A 266 2.41 -19.78 6.75
N ARG A 267 2.29 -19.71 8.08
CA ARG A 267 1.31 -18.86 8.75
C ARG A 267 1.60 -17.37 8.52
N GLU A 268 2.87 -16.94 8.67
CA GLU A 268 3.27 -15.55 8.42
C GLU A 268 3.00 -15.13 6.96
N ASN A 269 3.19 -16.04 5.99
CA ASN A 269 2.85 -15.76 4.59
C ASN A 269 1.34 -15.59 4.37
N ILE A 270 0.49 -16.39 5.04
CA ILE A 270 -0.98 -16.20 5.00
C ILE A 270 -1.36 -14.88 5.68
N GLU A 271 -0.77 -14.59 6.85
CA GLU A 271 -1.00 -13.36 7.59
C GLU A 271 -0.64 -12.14 6.73
N ARG A 272 0.49 -12.18 6.01
CA ARG A 272 0.89 -11.10 5.09
C ARG A 272 -0.20 -10.77 4.07
N VAL A 273 -0.80 -11.78 3.44
CA VAL A 273 -1.90 -11.58 2.47
C VAL A 273 -3.16 -11.11 3.18
N ALA A 274 -3.52 -11.69 4.33
CA ALA A 274 -4.72 -11.32 5.09
C ALA A 274 -4.68 -9.89 5.65
N HIS A 275 -3.48 -9.32 5.85
CA HIS A 275 -3.27 -7.95 6.34
C HIS A 275 -2.97 -6.94 5.21
N ALA A 276 -2.86 -7.38 3.96
CA ALA A 276 -2.54 -6.53 2.80
C ALA A 276 -3.73 -5.67 2.34
N ASP A 277 -4.46 -5.07 3.28
CA ASP A 277 -5.63 -4.24 2.98
C ASP A 277 -5.25 -2.97 2.22
N ALA A 278 -4.00 -2.49 2.29
CA ALA A 278 -3.46 -1.41 1.44
C ALA A 278 -4.41 -0.20 1.23
N GLY A 279 -4.99 0.30 2.32
CA GLY A 279 -5.93 1.42 2.31
C GLY A 279 -7.40 1.08 2.04
N LEU A 280 -7.71 -0.20 1.91
CA LEU A 280 -9.09 -0.69 1.93
C LEU A 280 -9.62 -0.76 3.36
N VAL A 281 -10.90 -1.11 3.50
CA VAL A 281 -11.50 -1.46 4.78
C VAL A 281 -10.66 -2.56 5.44
N PRO A 282 -10.19 -2.39 6.69
CA PRO A 282 -9.44 -3.41 7.40
C PRO A 282 -10.18 -4.75 7.41
N GLY A 283 -9.48 -5.81 7.02
CA GLY A 283 -10.03 -7.15 6.85
C GLY A 283 -10.61 -7.45 5.46
N SER A 284 -10.57 -6.52 4.49
CA SER A 284 -11.03 -6.77 3.12
C SER A 284 -10.33 -7.96 2.48
N GLN A 285 -9.00 -8.04 2.57
CA GLN A 285 -8.26 -9.17 1.99
C GLN A 285 -8.59 -10.48 2.70
N ALA A 286 -8.62 -10.47 4.03
CA ALA A 286 -9.00 -11.64 4.83
C ALA A 286 -10.42 -12.13 4.51
N ALA A 287 -11.38 -11.22 4.30
CA ALA A 287 -12.77 -11.58 3.99
C ALA A 287 -12.91 -12.24 2.62
N VAL A 288 -12.27 -11.70 1.59
CA VAL A 288 -12.33 -12.29 0.24
C VAL A 288 -11.56 -13.60 0.17
N LEU A 289 -10.41 -13.69 0.84
CA LEU A 289 -9.66 -14.94 0.96
C LEU A 289 -10.47 -16.01 1.71
N LEU A 290 -11.12 -15.65 2.83
CA LEU A 290 -12.00 -16.54 3.56
C LEU A 290 -13.20 -16.98 2.71
N GLU A 291 -13.78 -16.09 1.90
CA GLU A 291 -14.87 -16.42 1.00
C GLU A 291 -14.44 -17.48 -0.02
N ASP A 292 -13.32 -17.29 -0.71
CA ASP A 292 -12.77 -18.25 -1.68
C ASP A 292 -12.53 -19.62 -1.04
N VAL A 293 -11.91 -19.60 0.13
CA VAL A 293 -11.63 -20.79 0.95
C VAL A 293 -12.91 -21.51 1.32
N GLN A 294 -13.94 -20.79 1.78
CA GLN A 294 -15.23 -21.39 2.15
C GLN A 294 -15.98 -21.94 0.94
N ARG A 295 -15.88 -21.30 -0.24
CA ARG A 295 -16.48 -21.80 -1.49
C ARG A 295 -15.90 -23.15 -1.86
N LEU A 296 -14.57 -23.29 -1.88
CA LEU A 296 -13.92 -24.56 -2.20
C LEU A 296 -14.13 -25.59 -1.09
N SER A 297 -13.93 -25.21 0.17
CA SER A 297 -14.06 -26.09 1.35
C SER A 297 -15.48 -26.61 1.58
N ARG A 298 -16.51 -25.94 1.07
CA ARG A 298 -17.91 -26.43 1.10
C ARG A 298 -18.40 -27.00 -0.22
N SER A 299 -17.60 -26.93 -1.28
CA SER A 299 -17.98 -27.45 -2.59
C SER A 299 -18.02 -28.97 -2.65
N ALA A 300 -18.74 -29.50 -3.63
CA ALA A 300 -18.77 -30.92 -3.96
C ALA A 300 -17.56 -31.39 -4.79
N LEU A 301 -16.55 -30.53 -5.01
CA LEU A 301 -15.32 -30.96 -5.68
C LEU A 301 -14.60 -32.01 -4.83
N PRO A 302 -14.02 -33.06 -5.43
CA PRO A 302 -13.21 -33.99 -4.67
C PRO A 302 -11.90 -33.32 -4.21
N ASP A 303 -11.30 -33.83 -3.13
CA ASP A 303 -10.14 -33.21 -2.49
C ASP A 303 -8.93 -33.14 -3.41
N ASP A 304 -8.74 -34.14 -4.26
CA ASP A 304 -7.69 -34.16 -5.28
C ASP A 304 -7.84 -33.05 -6.32
N ALA A 305 -9.07 -32.69 -6.70
CA ALA A 305 -9.33 -31.54 -7.57
C ALA A 305 -8.99 -30.22 -6.88
N VAL A 306 -9.32 -30.06 -5.59
CA VAL A 306 -8.93 -28.87 -4.81
C VAL A 306 -7.41 -28.77 -4.70
N THR A 307 -6.73 -29.88 -4.39
CA THR A 307 -5.27 -29.96 -4.36
C THR A 307 -4.65 -29.61 -5.72
N ALA A 308 -5.23 -30.11 -6.82
CA ALA A 308 -4.76 -29.82 -8.17
C ALA A 308 -4.87 -28.33 -8.53
N LEU A 309 -6.00 -27.68 -8.18
CA LEU A 309 -6.18 -26.24 -8.36
C LEU A 309 -5.12 -25.43 -7.62
N TRP A 310 -4.89 -25.76 -6.34
CA TRP A 310 -3.88 -25.08 -5.52
C TRP A 310 -2.47 -25.25 -6.09
N ARG A 311 -2.08 -26.50 -6.39
CA ARG A 311 -0.74 -26.83 -6.90
C ARG A 311 -0.47 -26.19 -8.26
N ALA A 312 -1.47 -26.16 -9.15
CA ALA A 312 -1.34 -25.48 -10.44
C ALA A 312 -1.20 -23.96 -10.30
N ALA A 313 -2.04 -23.32 -9.48
CA ALA A 313 -1.98 -21.87 -9.26
C ALA A 313 -0.70 -21.40 -8.53
N SER A 314 -0.12 -22.25 -7.67
CA SER A 314 1.14 -21.97 -6.96
C SER A 314 2.39 -22.43 -7.72
N GLY A 315 2.24 -23.10 -8.86
CA GLY A 315 3.38 -23.62 -9.62
C GLY A 315 4.10 -24.79 -8.96
N ARG A 316 3.42 -25.47 -8.03
CA ARG A 316 3.94 -26.59 -7.25
C ARG A 316 3.52 -27.93 -7.87
N TRP A 317 3.86 -28.13 -9.13
CA TRP A 317 3.40 -29.28 -9.92
C TRP A 317 4.27 -30.55 -9.80
N ASN A 318 5.49 -30.42 -9.27
CA ASN A 318 6.39 -31.54 -8.98
C ASN A 318 6.45 -31.76 -7.46
N ASP A 319 5.95 -32.91 -7.01
CA ASP A 319 5.64 -33.34 -5.63
C ASP A 319 6.87 -33.51 -4.69
N THR A 320 7.99 -32.84 -4.96
CA THR A 320 9.28 -33.12 -4.31
C THR A 320 9.57 -32.22 -3.11
N ASP A 321 8.60 -31.47 -2.64
CA ASP A 321 8.82 -30.36 -1.71
C ASP A 321 8.12 -30.67 -0.37
N ASP A 322 8.82 -30.51 0.76
CA ASP A 322 8.38 -30.94 2.12
C ASP A 322 7.06 -30.32 2.62
N PHE A 323 6.47 -29.40 1.85
CA PHE A 323 5.16 -28.81 2.11
C PHE A 323 4.13 -29.42 1.16
N ASP A 324 3.52 -30.49 1.63
CA ASP A 324 2.37 -31.14 1.01
C ASP A 324 1.07 -30.53 1.59
N ALA A 325 0.56 -29.51 0.90
CA ALA A 325 -0.71 -28.89 1.23
C ALA A 325 -1.87 -29.76 0.75
N ASP A 326 -2.29 -30.71 1.59
CA ASP A 326 -3.49 -31.51 1.36
C ASP A 326 -4.72 -30.60 1.26
N GLY A 327 -5.41 -30.63 0.11
CA GLY A 327 -6.42 -29.67 -0.34
C GLY A 327 -7.24 -29.00 0.77
N ARG A 328 -8.19 -29.71 1.39
CA ARG A 328 -9.08 -29.10 2.39
C ARG A 328 -8.40 -28.78 3.71
N THR A 329 -7.44 -29.59 4.16
CA THR A 329 -6.64 -29.33 5.37
C THR A 329 -5.87 -28.01 5.24
N TRP A 330 -5.34 -27.72 4.06
CA TRP A 330 -4.69 -26.44 3.76
C TRP A 330 -5.67 -25.27 3.79
N LEU A 331 -6.85 -25.44 3.18
CA LEU A 331 -7.93 -24.44 3.22
C LEU A 331 -8.38 -24.13 4.65
N GLU A 332 -8.41 -25.11 5.55
CA GLU A 332 -8.74 -24.89 6.97
C GLU A 332 -7.73 -23.99 7.69
N GLN A 333 -6.43 -24.17 7.45
CA GLN A 333 -5.39 -23.30 8.03
C GLN A 333 -5.52 -21.86 7.53
N ILE A 334 -5.81 -21.67 6.24
CA ILE A 334 -6.05 -20.34 5.68
C ILE A 334 -7.29 -19.72 6.32
N ALA A 335 -8.38 -20.49 6.48
CA ALA A 335 -9.61 -20.02 7.08
C ALA A 335 -9.39 -19.55 8.53
N GLU A 336 -8.59 -20.28 9.32
CA GLU A 336 -8.26 -19.93 10.70
C GLU A 336 -7.61 -18.55 10.78
N VAL A 337 -6.53 -18.33 10.01
CA VAL A 337 -5.83 -17.03 9.97
C VAL A 337 -6.75 -15.89 9.55
N CYS A 338 -7.58 -16.11 8.51
CA CYS A 338 -8.51 -15.09 8.05
C CYS A 338 -9.58 -14.77 9.12
N LEU A 339 -10.11 -15.78 9.81
CA LEU A 339 -11.10 -15.59 10.88
C LEU A 339 -10.50 -14.88 12.09
N GLU A 340 -9.27 -15.19 12.47
CA GLU A 340 -8.55 -14.47 13.52
C GLU A 340 -8.41 -12.98 13.17
N ARG A 341 -7.92 -12.68 11.95
CA ARG A 341 -7.81 -11.31 11.46
C ARG A 341 -9.15 -10.57 11.44
N LEU A 342 -10.20 -11.22 10.95
CA LEU A 342 -11.53 -10.60 10.86
C LEU A 342 -12.12 -10.29 12.24
N LYS A 343 -11.89 -11.14 13.23
CA LYS A 343 -12.31 -10.89 14.62
C LYS A 343 -11.48 -9.81 15.31
N ASP A 344 -10.21 -9.66 14.94
CA ASP A 344 -9.35 -8.59 15.43
C ASP A 344 -9.85 -7.21 14.95
N VAL A 345 -10.22 -7.09 13.68
CA VAL A 345 -10.71 -5.81 13.12
C VAL A 345 -12.18 -5.53 13.43
N ASP A 346 -13.03 -6.57 13.46
CA ASP A 346 -14.45 -6.49 13.80
C ASP A 346 -14.85 -7.72 14.64
N PRO A 347 -14.86 -7.60 15.98
CA PRO A 347 -15.27 -8.70 16.86
C PRO A 347 -16.69 -9.23 16.62
N ALA A 348 -17.55 -8.46 15.94
CA ALA A 348 -18.90 -8.86 15.60
C ALA A 348 -19.02 -9.44 14.18
N TYR A 349 -17.91 -9.58 13.45
CA TYR A 349 -17.91 -10.09 12.08
C TYR A 349 -18.52 -11.50 12.01
N VAL A 350 -19.47 -11.66 11.08
CA VAL A 350 -20.06 -12.96 10.75
C VAL A 350 -19.66 -13.31 9.32
N PRO A 351 -18.98 -14.45 9.10
CA PRO A 351 -18.61 -14.87 7.75
C PRO A 351 -19.80 -14.94 6.82
N PHE A 352 -19.68 -14.26 5.69
CA PHE A 352 -20.67 -14.23 4.63
C PHE A 352 -20.05 -14.71 3.32
N VAL A 353 -20.79 -15.55 2.59
CA VAL A 353 -20.43 -16.00 1.24
C VAL A 353 -21.44 -15.42 0.28
N SER A 354 -20.97 -14.58 -0.65
CA SER A 354 -21.81 -13.91 -1.63
C SER A 354 -22.44 -14.91 -2.60
N PRO A 355 -23.51 -14.56 -3.32
CA PRO A 355 -24.01 -15.40 -4.40
C PRO A 355 -22.95 -15.62 -5.50
N ALA A 356 -22.83 -16.85 -6.01
CA ALA A 356 -21.91 -17.16 -7.10
C ALA A 356 -22.29 -16.42 -8.39
N ARG A 357 -21.30 -16.04 -9.20
CA ARG A 357 -21.49 -15.18 -10.39
C ARG A 357 -21.72 -16.00 -11.65
N THR A 358 -22.78 -16.80 -11.61
CA THR A 358 -23.11 -17.82 -12.62
C THR A 358 -23.31 -17.27 -14.04
N LYS A 359 -23.63 -15.98 -14.20
CA LYS A 359 -23.77 -15.33 -15.51
C LYS A 359 -22.48 -15.34 -16.36
N SER A 360 -21.32 -15.49 -15.73
CA SER A 360 -20.02 -15.57 -16.40
C SER A 360 -19.55 -17.01 -16.62
N ALA A 361 -20.37 -18.03 -16.34
CA ALA A 361 -19.96 -19.43 -16.47
C ALA A 361 -19.53 -19.81 -17.89
N ASP A 362 -20.38 -19.54 -18.90
CA ASP A 362 -20.09 -19.88 -20.30
C ASP A 362 -18.82 -19.23 -20.86
N PRO A 363 -18.60 -17.90 -20.72
CA PRO A 363 -17.37 -17.29 -21.21
C PRO A 363 -16.13 -17.81 -20.47
N VAL A 364 -16.18 -18.00 -19.15
CA VAL A 364 -15.02 -18.53 -18.39
C VAL A 364 -14.73 -19.98 -18.80
N LEU A 365 -15.75 -20.83 -18.92
CA LEU A 365 -15.58 -22.22 -19.34
C LEU A 365 -14.96 -22.34 -20.74
N ARG A 366 -15.31 -21.43 -21.65
CA ARG A 366 -14.68 -21.34 -22.97
C ARG A 366 -13.18 -21.07 -22.85
N GLU A 367 -12.79 -20.10 -22.04
CA GLU A 367 -11.38 -19.73 -21.86
C GLU A 367 -10.58 -20.84 -21.15
N VAL A 368 -11.16 -21.55 -20.18
CA VAL A 368 -10.54 -22.73 -19.55
C VAL A 368 -10.25 -23.81 -20.60
N ARG A 369 -11.21 -24.10 -21.48
CA ARG A 369 -11.05 -25.09 -22.55
C ARG A 369 -10.02 -24.69 -23.59
N GLN A 370 -9.95 -23.40 -23.92
CA GLN A 370 -8.95 -22.87 -24.84
C GLN A 370 -7.54 -22.91 -24.24
N ALA A 371 -7.40 -22.70 -22.92
CA ALA A 371 -6.14 -22.82 -22.20
C ALA A 371 -5.64 -24.26 -22.05
N ALA A 372 -6.51 -25.26 -22.16
CA ALA A 372 -6.18 -26.63 -21.82
C ALA A 372 -4.91 -27.16 -22.53
N PRO A 373 -4.76 -27.05 -23.87
CA PRO A 373 -3.57 -27.54 -24.56
C PRO A 373 -2.29 -26.82 -24.11
N GLU A 374 -2.37 -25.53 -23.82
CA GLU A 374 -1.21 -24.73 -23.38
C GLU A 374 -0.71 -25.17 -22.00
N LEU A 375 -1.64 -25.62 -21.14
CA LEU A 375 -1.34 -26.09 -19.78
C LEU A 375 -0.89 -27.55 -19.74
N THR A 376 -1.37 -28.40 -20.66
CA THR A 376 -1.12 -29.86 -20.60
C THR A 376 -0.09 -30.37 -21.60
N ASP A 377 0.08 -29.70 -22.75
CA ASP A 377 0.81 -30.28 -23.89
C ASP A 377 2.24 -29.73 -24.04
N ARG A 378 2.63 -28.75 -23.20
CA ARG A 378 4.00 -28.23 -23.17
C ARG A 378 4.98 -29.31 -22.70
N PRO A 379 6.08 -29.58 -23.44
CA PRO A 379 7.05 -30.60 -23.07
C PRO A 379 7.65 -30.42 -21.67
N GLU A 380 7.84 -29.17 -21.26
CA GLU A 380 8.34 -28.76 -19.93
C GLU A 380 7.44 -29.27 -18.79
N TYR A 381 6.16 -29.49 -19.07
CA TYR A 381 5.14 -29.93 -18.12
C TYR A 381 4.65 -31.36 -18.36
N ALA A 382 5.24 -32.10 -19.30
CA ALA A 382 4.81 -33.46 -19.64
C ALA A 382 4.81 -34.43 -18.43
N GLY A 383 5.57 -34.12 -17.37
CA GLY A 383 5.60 -34.85 -16.11
C GLY A 383 4.59 -34.41 -15.05
N ALA A 384 4.03 -33.20 -15.14
CA ALA A 384 3.28 -32.51 -14.09
C ALA A 384 1.84 -33.04 -13.90
N PRO A 385 1.55 -33.91 -12.91
CA PRO A 385 0.21 -34.48 -12.74
C PRO A 385 -0.81 -33.42 -12.31
N ALA A 386 -0.37 -32.44 -11.51
CA ALA A 386 -1.22 -31.35 -11.04
C ALA A 386 -1.80 -30.52 -12.18
N LEU A 387 -1.01 -30.18 -13.21
CA LEU A 387 -1.49 -29.39 -14.35
C LEU A 387 -2.52 -30.15 -15.20
N ARG A 388 -2.31 -31.46 -15.41
CA ARG A 388 -3.30 -32.31 -16.10
C ARG A 388 -4.62 -32.41 -15.34
N SER A 389 -4.56 -32.50 -14.01
CA SER A 389 -5.76 -32.56 -13.16
C SER A 389 -6.41 -31.18 -12.95
N ALA A 390 -5.66 -30.09 -13.10
CA ALA A 390 -6.14 -28.74 -12.87
C ALA A 390 -7.17 -28.28 -13.91
N VAL A 391 -7.02 -28.68 -15.18
CA VAL A 391 -7.99 -28.28 -16.24
C VAL A 391 -9.41 -28.83 -15.94
N PRO A 392 -9.61 -30.14 -15.72
CA PRO A 392 -10.92 -30.65 -15.30
C PRO A 392 -11.41 -30.04 -13.98
N ALA A 393 -10.51 -29.78 -13.04
CA ALA A 393 -10.86 -29.14 -11.77
C ALA A 393 -11.32 -27.69 -11.96
N LEU A 394 -10.71 -26.93 -12.87
CA LEU A 394 -11.13 -25.58 -13.26
C LEU A 394 -12.51 -25.60 -13.90
N GLU A 395 -12.77 -26.51 -14.85
CA GLU A 395 -14.11 -26.67 -15.45
C GLU A 395 -15.18 -27.00 -14.40
N ALA A 396 -14.86 -27.91 -13.47
CA ALA A 396 -15.73 -28.25 -12.36
C ALA A 396 -15.92 -27.06 -11.40
N CYS A 397 -14.89 -26.26 -11.16
CA CYS A 397 -14.97 -25.03 -10.35
C CYS A 397 -15.91 -24.00 -10.99
N VAL A 398 -15.83 -23.79 -12.31
CA VAL A 398 -16.74 -22.87 -13.04
C VAL A 398 -18.20 -23.27 -12.85
N THR A 399 -18.47 -24.58 -12.93
CA THR A 399 -19.85 -25.09 -12.97
C THR A 399 -20.45 -25.35 -11.60
N ALA A 400 -19.65 -25.81 -10.64
CA ALA A 400 -20.11 -26.28 -9.33
C ALA A 400 -19.75 -25.36 -8.15
N VAL A 401 -18.85 -24.39 -8.36
CA VAL A 401 -18.35 -23.52 -7.27
C VAL A 401 -18.63 -22.05 -7.57
N ASP A 402 -17.82 -21.43 -8.43
CA ASP A 402 -17.97 -20.05 -8.85
C ASP A 402 -17.13 -19.76 -10.10
N PRO A 403 -17.73 -19.31 -11.21
CA PRO A 403 -16.99 -18.83 -12.38
C PRO A 403 -15.97 -17.74 -12.04
N ASP A 404 -16.24 -16.90 -11.05
CA ASP A 404 -15.33 -15.83 -10.60
C ASP A 404 -14.01 -16.40 -10.06
N LEU A 405 -14.10 -17.34 -9.13
CA LEU A 405 -12.93 -17.97 -8.53
C LEU A 405 -12.16 -18.79 -9.56
N ALA A 406 -12.88 -19.55 -10.39
CA ALA A 406 -12.26 -20.34 -11.46
C ALA A 406 -11.50 -19.46 -12.47
N PHE A 407 -12.05 -18.30 -12.83
CA PHE A 407 -11.39 -17.37 -13.75
C PHE A 407 -10.10 -16.81 -13.16
N ARG A 408 -10.11 -16.37 -11.88
CA ARG A 408 -8.89 -15.85 -11.24
C ARG A 408 -7.82 -16.93 -11.04
N LEU A 409 -8.22 -18.17 -10.73
CA LEU A 409 -7.31 -19.30 -10.68
C LEU A 409 -6.72 -19.62 -12.05
N LEU A 410 -7.53 -19.57 -13.13
CA LEU A 410 -7.03 -19.73 -14.49
C LEU A 410 -5.97 -18.67 -14.83
N LEU A 411 -6.25 -17.38 -14.59
CA LEU A 411 -5.28 -16.30 -14.86
C LEU A 411 -3.97 -16.51 -14.09
N GLN A 412 -4.07 -16.91 -12.82
CA GLN A 412 -2.91 -17.21 -11.99
C GLN A 412 -2.11 -18.40 -12.54
N THR A 413 -2.78 -19.50 -12.91
CA THR A 413 -2.11 -20.67 -13.49
C THR A 413 -1.44 -20.34 -14.83
N LEU A 414 -2.08 -19.55 -15.69
CA LEU A 414 -1.48 -19.09 -16.94
C LEU A 414 -0.21 -18.26 -16.70
N GLY A 415 -0.25 -17.32 -15.75
CA GLY A 415 0.91 -16.53 -15.37
C GLY A 415 2.03 -17.38 -14.77
N THR A 416 1.70 -18.33 -13.90
CA THR A 416 2.66 -19.27 -13.31
C THR A 416 3.28 -20.26 -14.32
N CYS A 417 2.59 -20.53 -15.43
CA CYS A 417 3.09 -21.34 -16.54
C CYS A 417 3.73 -20.51 -17.66
N ASP A 418 3.94 -19.20 -17.45
CA ASP A 418 4.48 -18.27 -18.45
C ASP A 418 3.79 -18.44 -19.83
N VAL A 419 2.46 -18.48 -19.81
CA VAL A 419 1.66 -18.58 -21.04
C VAL A 419 1.49 -17.18 -21.63
N THR A 420 2.01 -16.98 -22.84
CA THR A 420 1.83 -15.75 -23.60
C THR A 420 0.39 -15.64 -24.09
N ILE A 421 -0.18 -14.43 -24.01
CA ILE A 421 -1.53 -14.14 -24.50
C ILE A 421 -1.49 -13.08 -25.59
N ASP A 422 -2.27 -13.30 -26.65
CA ASP A 422 -2.46 -12.31 -27.70
C ASP A 422 -3.47 -11.23 -27.27
N GLU A 423 -3.49 -10.14 -28.03
CA GLU A 423 -4.38 -8.99 -27.80
C GLU A 423 -5.87 -9.38 -27.85
N ALA A 424 -6.23 -10.32 -28.73
CA ALA A 424 -7.61 -10.77 -28.85
C ALA A 424 -8.07 -11.52 -27.59
N ARG A 425 -7.20 -12.30 -26.96
CA ARG A 425 -7.47 -13.01 -25.70
C ARG A 425 -7.42 -12.06 -24.51
N ARG A 426 -6.49 -11.10 -24.49
CA ARG A 426 -6.45 -10.01 -23.52
C ARG A 426 -7.79 -9.27 -23.45
N ALA A 427 -8.29 -8.78 -24.58
CA ALA A 427 -9.58 -8.09 -24.65
C ALA A 427 -10.77 -8.97 -24.18
N ARG A 428 -10.71 -10.30 -24.39
CA ARG A 428 -11.72 -11.22 -23.86
C ARG A 428 -11.62 -11.36 -22.34
N PHE A 429 -10.41 -11.45 -21.80
CA PHE A 429 -10.18 -11.49 -20.36
C PHE A 429 -10.64 -10.21 -19.68
N GLU A 430 -10.34 -9.04 -20.25
CA GLU A 430 -10.83 -7.74 -19.79
C GLU A 430 -12.36 -7.69 -19.80
N ALA A 431 -13.01 -8.13 -20.88
CA ALA A 431 -14.47 -8.19 -20.95
C ALA A 431 -15.10 -9.16 -19.93
N ILE A 432 -14.39 -10.22 -19.52
CA ILE A 432 -14.83 -11.10 -18.43
C ILE A 432 -14.62 -10.40 -17.07
N ALA A 433 -13.44 -9.80 -16.87
CA ALA A 433 -13.06 -9.07 -15.66
C ALA A 433 -14.03 -7.92 -15.36
N GLU A 434 -14.38 -7.11 -16.37
CA GLU A 434 -15.37 -6.03 -16.27
C GLU A 434 -16.74 -6.55 -15.82
N ARG A 435 -17.22 -7.67 -16.40
CA ARG A 435 -18.50 -8.29 -15.98
C ARG A 435 -18.46 -8.84 -14.56
N LEU A 436 -17.27 -9.20 -14.08
CA LEU A 436 -17.02 -9.60 -12.71
C LEU A 436 -16.68 -8.38 -11.82
N GLY A 437 -16.70 -7.16 -12.33
CA GLY A 437 -16.45 -5.95 -11.54
C GLY A 437 -15.03 -5.89 -10.97
N TYR A 438 -14.03 -6.34 -11.74
CA TYR A 438 -12.62 -6.18 -11.38
C TYR A 438 -12.16 -4.76 -11.72
N SER A 439 -11.05 -4.32 -11.10
CA SER A 439 -10.38 -3.07 -11.50
C SER A 439 -9.81 -3.18 -12.92
N GLU A 440 -9.63 -2.05 -13.60
CA GLU A 440 -9.07 -1.98 -14.95
C GLU A 440 -7.69 -2.66 -15.05
N ASP A 441 -6.86 -2.51 -14.01
CA ASP A 441 -5.48 -3.06 -13.99
C ASP A 441 -5.39 -4.58 -13.78
N HIS A 442 -6.50 -5.32 -13.66
CA HIS A 442 -6.45 -6.73 -13.26
C HIS A 442 -5.75 -7.67 -14.26
N VAL A 443 -5.84 -7.36 -15.56
CA VAL A 443 -5.33 -8.23 -16.64
C VAL A 443 -3.95 -7.79 -17.14
N GLU A 444 -3.59 -6.51 -17.00
CA GLU A 444 -2.30 -5.97 -17.45
C GLU A 444 -1.11 -6.57 -16.69
N ASP A 445 -1.28 -6.83 -15.40
CA ASP A 445 -0.19 -7.20 -14.48
C ASP A 445 0.17 -8.69 -14.44
N ARG A 446 -0.72 -9.58 -14.92
CA ARG A 446 -0.61 -11.03 -14.69
C ARG A 446 -0.03 -11.83 -15.84
N LEU A 447 0.11 -11.24 -17.03
CA LEU A 447 0.46 -12.00 -18.22
C LEU A 447 1.46 -11.20 -19.07
N PRO A 448 2.67 -11.75 -19.34
CA PRO A 448 3.64 -11.08 -20.19
C PRO A 448 2.97 -10.76 -21.53
N VAL A 449 2.87 -9.47 -21.83
CA VAL A 449 2.56 -8.98 -23.17
C VAL A 449 3.83 -9.22 -23.96
N ASP A 450 3.76 -9.99 -25.04
CA ASP A 450 4.88 -10.08 -25.98
C ASP A 450 5.10 -8.67 -26.55
N PRO A 451 6.26 -8.04 -26.38
CA PRO A 451 6.56 -6.85 -27.13
C PRO A 451 6.90 -7.33 -28.55
N TRP A 452 6.05 -6.94 -29.51
CA TRP A 452 6.24 -6.97 -30.98
C TRP A 452 5.60 -8.11 -31.77
#